data_AF-A0A2D5UHF7-F1
#
_entry.id   AF-A0A2D5UHF7-F1
#
_cell.length_a   1.000
_cell.length_b   1.000
_cell.length_c   1.000
_cell.angle_alpha   90.00
_cell.angle_beta   90.00
_cell.angle_gamma   90.00
#
_symmetry.space_group_name_H-M   'P 1'
#
loop_
_entity.id
_entity.type
_entity.pdbx_description
1 polymer ?
#
loop_
_entity_poly.entity_id
_entity_poly.type
_entity_poly.pdbx_seq_one_letter_code
_entity_poly.pdbx_strand_id
1 'polypeptide(L)'
;MAKENRKYKLKHIPDSIRDSQTWQLSRKKFINGVLLGGIAANFPSISLLGKNINKTEKLSANQLSIIVSVQKILFPSDDNGPGAYDVMSDKYLLWVISDVRMDPEEIEYIINGADWVDETAEENFLKSYNKLSQSEKETLIADISIEPWGKSWLGVILTFIFEALLSDPQYAGNPEAIGWDWLKHNPGYPRPTKPLIYPEILAMVSKNTN
;
A
#
# COMPACT_ATOMS: atom_id res chain seq x y z
N MET A 1 11.80 -11.67 37.32
CA MET A 1 10.34 -11.74 37.12
C MET A 1 10.02 -11.01 35.81
N ALA A 2 10.22 -11.69 34.68
CA ALA A 2 10.37 -11.10 33.35
C ALA A 2 9.04 -10.83 32.61
N LYS A 3 7.95 -10.56 33.34
CA LYS A 3 6.61 -10.34 32.77
C LYS A 3 6.21 -8.87 32.67
N GLU A 4 6.95 -7.94 33.27
CA GLU A 4 6.63 -6.50 33.26
C GLU A 4 7.31 -5.68 32.14
N ASN A 5 8.36 -6.21 31.50
CA ASN A 5 9.12 -5.48 30.46
C ASN A 5 8.60 -5.68 29.02
N ARG A 6 7.44 -6.32 28.83
CA ARG A 6 6.75 -6.37 27.53
C ARG A 6 5.72 -5.24 27.37
N LYS A 7 5.68 -4.28 28.29
CA LYS A 7 4.86 -3.07 28.19
C LYS A 7 5.53 -2.06 27.26
N TYR A 8 4.97 -1.94 26.06
CA TYR A 8 5.13 -0.86 25.09
C TYR A 8 6.52 -0.71 24.45
N LYS A 9 6.81 -1.53 23.44
CA LYS A 9 7.37 -0.91 22.24
C LYS A 9 6.25 0.00 21.73
N LEU A 10 6.41 1.32 21.91
CA LEU A 10 5.52 2.28 21.29
C LEU A 10 5.41 1.91 19.79
N LYS A 11 4.19 1.62 19.33
CA LYS A 11 3.91 1.34 17.91
C LYS A 11 4.26 2.62 17.14
N HIS A 12 5.48 2.68 16.61
CA HIS A 12 6.06 3.88 16.01
C HIS A 12 5.34 4.20 14.71
N ILE A 13 4.89 5.44 14.57
CA ILE A 13 4.30 5.96 13.34
C ILE A 13 5.39 6.85 12.72
N PRO A 14 5.85 6.56 11.49
CA PRO A 14 6.84 7.38 10.80
C PRO A 14 6.40 8.84 10.71
N ASP A 15 7.35 9.76 10.84
CA ASP A 15 7.03 11.20 10.77
C ASP A 15 6.48 11.59 9.39
N SER A 16 6.92 10.90 8.32
CA SER A 16 6.39 11.04 6.97
C SER A 16 4.89 10.71 6.86
N ILE A 17 4.36 9.85 7.73
CA ILE A 17 2.95 9.42 7.76
C ILE A 17 2.13 10.23 8.78
N ARG A 18 2.75 10.67 9.90
CA ARG A 18 2.07 11.45 10.96
C ARG A 18 1.40 12.70 10.42
N ASP A 19 2.03 13.37 9.47
CA ASP A 19 1.42 14.48 8.75
C ASP A 19 0.72 13.97 7.48
N SER A 20 -0.56 13.63 7.63
CA SER A 20 -1.40 13.11 6.55
C SER A 20 -1.44 14.02 5.31
N GLN A 21 -1.27 15.34 5.45
CA GLN A 21 -1.26 16.24 4.30
C GLN A 21 0.04 16.10 3.51
N THR A 22 1.19 16.09 4.16
CA THR A 22 2.48 15.94 3.47
C THR A 22 2.68 14.53 2.91
N TRP A 23 2.20 13.50 3.61
CA TRP A 23 2.18 12.13 3.10
C TRP A 23 1.37 12.02 1.80
N GLN A 24 0.11 12.49 1.83
CA GLN A 24 -0.76 12.50 0.65
C GLN A 24 -0.20 13.36 -0.48
N LEU A 25 0.45 14.48 -0.19
CA LEU A 25 1.08 15.33 -1.20
C LEU A 25 2.28 14.63 -1.85
N SER A 26 3.10 13.92 -1.09
CA SER A 26 4.22 13.15 -1.63
C SER A 26 3.74 12.01 -2.53
N ARG A 27 2.68 11.31 -2.12
CA ARG A 27 1.99 10.29 -2.92
C ARG A 27 1.32 10.86 -4.17
N LYS A 28 0.62 12.00 -4.04
CA LYS A 28 0.05 12.72 -5.20
C LYS A 28 1.13 13.20 -6.15
N LYS A 29 2.28 13.67 -5.68
CA LYS A 29 3.42 14.04 -6.53
C LYS A 29 3.99 12.83 -7.24
N PHE A 30 4.06 11.68 -6.57
CA PHE A 30 4.43 10.41 -7.19
C PHE A 30 3.44 10.03 -8.31
N ILE A 31 2.15 9.94 -8.00
CA ILE A 31 1.09 9.60 -8.96
C ILE A 31 1.05 10.61 -10.13
N ASN A 32 1.07 11.92 -9.83
CA ASN A 32 1.08 12.96 -10.85
C ASN A 32 2.37 12.92 -11.69
N GLY A 33 3.52 12.59 -11.10
CA GLY A 33 4.77 12.41 -11.82
C GLY A 33 4.73 11.22 -12.79
N VAL A 34 4.02 10.16 -12.43
CA VAL A 34 3.75 9.00 -13.31
C VAL A 34 2.75 9.37 -14.42
N LEU A 35 1.73 10.17 -14.13
CA LEU A 35 0.69 10.58 -15.10
C LEU A 35 1.14 11.69 -16.07
N LEU A 36 2.07 12.57 -15.67
CA LEU A 36 2.52 13.73 -16.45
C LEU A 36 3.89 13.52 -17.13
N GLY A 37 4.32 12.26 -17.31
CA GLY A 37 5.54 11.86 -18.01
C GLY A 37 5.63 12.23 -19.51
N GLY A 38 4.99 13.33 -19.90
CA GLY A 38 5.21 14.04 -21.16
C GLY A 38 5.92 15.40 -21.02
N ILE A 39 6.03 16.05 -19.84
CA ILE A 39 6.74 17.34 -19.73
C ILE A 39 7.46 17.51 -18.36
N ALA A 40 8.76 17.85 -18.44
CA ALA A 40 9.80 18.10 -17.41
C ALA A 40 9.42 19.09 -16.27
N ALA A 41 10.12 19.33 -15.15
CA ALA A 41 11.45 19.02 -14.58
C ALA A 41 11.44 19.38 -13.06
N ASN A 42 12.48 18.92 -12.32
CA ASN A 42 12.85 19.24 -10.91
C ASN A 42 12.42 18.24 -9.82
N PHE A 43 12.80 16.97 -9.96
CA PHE A 43 13.13 16.18 -8.79
C PHE A 43 14.65 16.15 -8.64
N PRO A 44 15.21 16.36 -7.42
CA PRO A 44 16.63 16.17 -7.20
C PRO A 44 16.98 14.73 -7.58
N SER A 45 17.88 14.61 -8.56
CA SER A 45 18.39 13.37 -9.10
C SER A 45 19.09 12.57 -8.00
N ILE A 46 18.36 11.66 -7.36
CA ILE A 46 18.95 10.60 -6.56
C ILE A 46 19.49 9.59 -7.57
N SER A 47 20.81 9.58 -7.74
CA SER A 47 21.51 8.52 -8.46
C SER A 47 21.25 7.19 -7.77
N LEU A 48 20.55 6.28 -8.45
CA LEU A 48 20.44 4.88 -8.03
C LEU A 48 20.96 4.00 -9.17
N LEU A 49 22.28 3.82 -9.17
CA LEU A 49 22.93 2.75 -9.91
C LEU A 49 22.57 1.40 -9.27
N GLY A 50 21.90 0.57 -10.07
CA GLY A 50 22.03 -0.88 -10.13
C GLY A 50 22.20 -1.65 -8.82
N LYS A 51 21.11 -2.30 -8.39
CA LYS A 51 21.21 -3.62 -7.76
C LYS A 51 20.08 -4.51 -8.25
N ASN A 52 20.46 -5.71 -8.67
CA ASN A 52 19.59 -6.82 -9.00
C ASN A 52 18.48 -6.93 -7.94
N ILE A 53 17.22 -6.78 -8.38
CA ILE A 53 16.06 -7.06 -7.53
C ILE A 53 15.97 -8.57 -7.44
N ASN A 54 16.72 -9.14 -6.49
CA ASN A 54 16.38 -10.45 -5.98
C ASN A 54 14.96 -10.34 -5.43
N LYS A 55 14.06 -11.21 -5.92
CA LYS A 55 12.67 -11.32 -5.47
C LYS A 55 12.63 -11.87 -4.04
N THR A 56 13.12 -11.08 -3.08
CA THR A 56 12.87 -11.31 -1.67
C THR A 56 11.46 -10.82 -1.41
N GLU A 57 10.54 -11.73 -1.13
CA GLU A 57 9.20 -11.37 -0.68
C GLU A 57 9.36 -10.48 0.56
N LYS A 58 9.05 -9.18 0.43
CA LYS A 58 9.20 -8.20 1.53
C LYS A 58 8.24 -8.48 2.69
N LEU A 59 7.18 -9.26 2.43
CA LEU A 59 6.18 -9.70 3.39
C LEU A 59 6.27 -11.22 3.56
N SER A 60 6.13 -11.70 4.79
CA SER A 60 5.86 -13.11 5.05
C SER A 60 4.45 -13.50 4.60
N ALA A 61 4.21 -14.80 4.42
CA ALA A 61 2.87 -15.31 4.09
C ALA A 61 1.80 -14.93 5.14
N ASN A 62 2.17 -14.88 6.43
CA ASN A 62 1.26 -14.48 7.51
C ASN A 62 0.87 -13.00 7.38
N GLN A 63 1.86 -12.12 7.21
CA GLN A 63 1.65 -10.67 7.05
C GLN A 63 0.81 -10.36 5.81
N LEU A 64 1.10 -11.01 4.68
CA LEU A 64 0.30 -10.84 3.47
C LEU A 64 -1.15 -11.31 3.68
N SER A 65 -1.36 -12.46 4.34
CA SER A 65 -2.70 -12.96 4.66
C SER A 65 -3.51 -11.97 5.52
N ILE A 66 -2.86 -11.39 6.54
CA ILE A 66 -3.46 -10.37 7.41
C ILE A 66 -3.84 -9.14 6.58
N ILE A 67 -2.91 -8.59 5.80
CA ILE A 67 -3.17 -7.40 4.98
C ILE A 67 -4.33 -7.64 4.00
N VAL A 68 -4.34 -8.76 3.29
CA VAL A 68 -5.43 -9.12 2.35
C VAL A 68 -6.77 -9.21 3.08
N SER A 69 -6.78 -9.82 4.26
CA SER A 69 -7.99 -9.93 5.09
C SER A 69 -8.48 -8.56 5.55
N VAL A 70 -7.57 -7.68 5.98
CA VAL A 70 -7.89 -6.30 6.38
C VAL A 70 -8.41 -5.49 5.19
N GLN A 71 -7.77 -5.60 4.02
CA GLN A 71 -8.22 -4.90 2.80
C GLN A 71 -9.67 -5.28 2.45
N LYS A 72 -10.03 -6.57 2.54
CA LYS A 72 -11.40 -7.06 2.31
C LYS A 72 -12.40 -6.57 3.36
N ILE A 73 -11.99 -6.38 4.60
CA ILE A 73 -12.84 -5.82 5.65
C ILE A 73 -13.07 -4.31 5.40
N LEU A 74 -12.02 -3.58 5.03
CA LEU A 74 -12.10 -2.13 4.78
C LEU A 74 -12.85 -1.77 3.50
N PHE A 75 -12.79 -2.64 2.48
CA PHE A 75 -13.42 -2.42 1.18
C PHE A 75 -13.98 -3.74 0.64
N PRO A 76 -15.13 -4.20 1.17
CA PRO A 76 -15.72 -5.48 0.81
C PRO A 76 -16.26 -5.47 -0.62
N SER A 77 -16.29 -6.64 -1.26
CA SER A 77 -17.07 -6.86 -2.48
C SER A 77 -18.54 -6.98 -2.08
N ASP A 78 -19.31 -5.93 -2.33
CA ASP A 78 -20.75 -5.89 -2.09
C ASP A 78 -21.50 -5.44 -3.36
N ASP A 79 -22.82 -5.40 -3.33
CA ASP A 79 -23.61 -4.99 -4.50
C ASP A 79 -23.48 -3.48 -4.84
N ASN A 80 -22.68 -2.71 -4.08
CA ASN A 80 -22.49 -1.27 -4.28
C ASN A 80 -21.27 -0.91 -5.14
N GLY A 81 -20.42 -1.88 -5.48
CA GLY A 81 -19.24 -1.66 -6.31
C GLY A 81 -18.20 -2.77 -6.23
N PRO A 82 -17.05 -2.59 -6.89
CA PRO A 82 -15.94 -3.52 -6.74
C PRO A 82 -15.38 -3.45 -5.31
N GLY A 83 -14.99 -4.58 -4.76
CA GLY A 83 -14.25 -4.67 -3.50
C GLY A 83 -12.73 -4.68 -3.71
N ALA A 84 -11.99 -4.78 -2.60
CA ALA A 84 -10.53 -4.84 -2.57
C ALA A 84 -9.97 -5.97 -3.43
N TYR A 85 -10.67 -7.11 -3.44
CA TYR A 85 -10.34 -8.25 -4.28
C TYR A 85 -10.49 -7.93 -5.77
N ASP A 86 -11.61 -7.31 -6.16
CA ASP A 86 -11.94 -7.03 -7.55
C ASP A 86 -10.97 -6.02 -8.16
N VAL A 87 -10.48 -5.06 -7.37
CA VAL A 87 -9.48 -4.07 -7.79
C VAL A 87 -8.03 -4.54 -7.67
N MET A 88 -7.80 -5.79 -7.25
CA MET A 88 -6.47 -6.37 -6.99
C MET A 88 -5.59 -5.53 -6.06
N SER A 89 -6.15 -5.04 -4.95
CA SER A 89 -5.43 -4.17 -4.01
C SER A 89 -4.19 -4.79 -3.38
N ASP A 90 -4.16 -6.12 -3.25
CA ASP A 90 -3.01 -6.87 -2.75
C ASP A 90 -1.86 -6.88 -3.76
N LYS A 91 -2.17 -7.06 -5.04
CA LYS A 91 -1.19 -7.04 -6.14
C LYS A 91 -0.61 -5.65 -6.33
N TYR A 92 -1.47 -4.62 -6.29
CA TYR A 92 -1.02 -3.24 -6.33
C TYR A 92 -0.09 -2.92 -5.16
N LEU A 93 -0.46 -3.27 -3.93
CA LEU A 93 0.41 -3.06 -2.76
C LEU A 93 1.77 -3.75 -2.93
N LEU A 94 1.77 -5.03 -3.34
CA LEU A 94 3.00 -5.79 -3.58
C LEU A 94 3.87 -5.15 -4.66
N TRP A 95 3.25 -4.63 -5.73
CA TRP A 95 3.94 -3.90 -6.78
C TRP A 95 4.59 -2.62 -6.23
N VAL A 96 3.84 -1.80 -5.47
CA VAL A 96 4.37 -0.56 -4.88
C VAL A 96 5.53 -0.87 -3.92
N ILE A 97 5.33 -1.74 -2.93
CA ILE A 97 6.38 -1.99 -1.93
C ILE A 97 7.60 -2.67 -2.54
N SER A 98 7.50 -3.34 -3.70
CA SER A 98 8.64 -3.92 -4.40
C SER A 98 9.56 -2.88 -5.04
N ASP A 99 9.12 -1.63 -5.15
CA ASP A 99 9.94 -0.54 -5.65
C ASP A 99 11.11 -0.24 -4.70
N VAL A 100 12.31 -0.10 -5.27
CA VAL A 100 13.52 0.24 -4.53
C VAL A 100 13.58 1.70 -4.08
N ARG A 101 12.74 2.57 -4.65
CA ARG A 101 12.65 4.01 -4.31
C ARG A 101 11.66 4.30 -3.20
N MET A 102 10.83 3.33 -2.83
CA MET A 102 9.93 3.47 -1.70
C MET A 102 10.74 3.64 -0.43
N ASP A 103 10.28 4.55 0.43
CA ASP A 103 10.91 4.81 1.72
C ASP A 103 10.93 3.51 2.55
N PRO A 104 12.12 3.00 2.93
CA PRO A 104 12.23 1.80 3.75
C PRO A 104 11.47 1.89 5.08
N GLU A 105 11.37 3.08 5.68
CA GLU A 105 10.63 3.27 6.95
C GLU A 105 9.12 3.10 6.73
N GLU A 106 8.58 3.57 5.60
CA GLU A 106 7.17 3.34 5.25
C GLU A 106 6.89 1.86 4.96
N ILE A 107 7.81 1.17 4.28
CA ILE A 107 7.70 -0.29 4.05
C ILE A 107 7.69 -1.02 5.39
N GLU A 108 8.63 -0.71 6.28
CA GLU A 108 8.72 -1.30 7.60
C GLU A 108 7.44 -1.04 8.41
N TYR A 109 6.87 0.17 8.32
CA TYR A 109 5.61 0.49 8.98
C TYR A 109 4.42 -0.34 8.47
N ILE A 110 4.32 -0.57 7.15
CA ILE A 110 3.28 -1.44 6.57
C ILE A 110 3.41 -2.87 7.10
N ILE A 111 4.65 -3.40 7.12
CA ILE A 111 4.98 -4.74 7.60
C ILE A 111 4.66 -4.87 9.10
N ASN A 112 5.19 -3.96 9.92
CA ASN A 112 5.01 -3.97 11.37
C ASN A 112 3.55 -3.84 11.77
N GLY A 113 2.74 -3.07 11.04
CA GLY A 113 1.33 -2.95 11.34
C GLY A 113 0.55 -4.26 11.14
N ALA A 114 0.95 -5.13 10.21
CA ALA A 114 0.37 -6.46 10.09
C ALA A 114 0.71 -7.34 11.31
N ASP A 115 1.94 -7.26 11.81
CA ASP A 115 2.36 -7.95 13.03
C ASP A 115 1.60 -7.41 14.25
N TRP A 116 1.41 -6.10 14.35
CA TRP A 116 0.64 -5.47 15.44
C TRP A 116 -0.84 -5.87 15.43
N VAL A 117 -1.42 -6.13 14.26
CA VAL A 117 -2.77 -6.68 14.16
C VAL A 117 -2.81 -8.12 14.72
N ASP A 118 -1.81 -8.95 14.41
CA ASP A 118 -1.71 -10.31 14.94
C ASP A 118 -1.48 -10.31 16.46
N GLU A 119 -0.62 -9.43 16.96
CA GLU A 119 -0.39 -9.22 18.40
C GLU A 119 -1.67 -8.80 19.12
N THR A 120 -2.41 -7.83 18.57
CA THR A 120 -3.67 -7.37 19.19
C THR A 120 -4.78 -8.43 19.09
N ALA A 121 -4.76 -9.29 18.07
CA ALA A 121 -5.63 -10.48 18.03
C ALA A 121 -5.33 -11.44 19.19
N GLU A 122 -4.05 -11.74 19.43
CA GLU A 122 -3.63 -12.61 20.53
C GLU A 122 -3.94 -11.99 21.90
N GLU A 123 -3.81 -10.67 22.05
CA GLU A 123 -4.14 -9.96 23.29
C GLU A 123 -5.66 -9.98 23.59
N ASN A 124 -6.50 -9.72 22.58
CA ASN A 124 -7.94 -9.56 22.78
C ASN A 124 -8.71 -10.89 22.74
N PHE A 125 -8.23 -11.87 21.96
CA PHE A 125 -8.96 -13.11 21.68
C PHE A 125 -8.19 -14.38 22.03
N LEU A 126 -6.92 -14.29 22.46
CA LEU A 126 -6.04 -15.44 22.73
C LEU A 126 -5.90 -16.39 21.54
N LYS A 127 -6.01 -15.83 20.32
CA LYS A 127 -5.87 -16.52 19.05
C LYS A 127 -5.12 -15.62 18.07
N SER A 128 -4.28 -16.21 17.23
CA SER A 128 -3.69 -15.51 16.10
C SER A 128 -4.77 -15.00 15.15
N TYR A 129 -4.54 -13.87 14.49
CA TYR A 129 -5.51 -13.20 13.63
C TYR A 129 -6.12 -14.14 12.59
N ASN A 130 -5.30 -14.98 11.96
CA ASN A 130 -5.76 -15.92 10.93
C ASN A 130 -6.66 -17.05 11.47
N LYS A 131 -6.74 -17.24 12.79
CA LYS A 131 -7.64 -18.19 13.47
C LYS A 131 -8.94 -17.55 13.98
N LEU A 132 -9.06 -16.23 13.89
CA LEU A 132 -10.30 -15.53 14.23
C LEU A 132 -11.40 -15.83 13.20
N SER A 133 -12.63 -15.95 13.68
CA SER A 133 -13.83 -15.91 12.83
C SER A 133 -13.98 -14.55 12.16
N GLN A 134 -14.79 -14.47 11.10
CA GLN A 134 -15.00 -13.22 10.37
C GLN A 134 -15.51 -12.09 11.28
N SER A 135 -16.47 -12.38 12.17
CA SER A 135 -17.00 -11.40 13.12
C SER A 135 -15.96 -10.95 14.17
N GLU A 136 -15.11 -11.88 14.64
CA GLU A 136 -14.00 -11.52 15.55
C GLU A 136 -12.98 -10.61 14.83
N LYS A 137 -12.68 -10.87 13.55
CA LYS A 137 -11.80 -10.00 12.75
C LYS A 137 -12.40 -8.61 12.57
N GLU A 138 -13.67 -8.50 12.20
CA GLU A 138 -14.36 -7.21 12.05
C GLU A 138 -14.38 -6.43 13.36
N THR A 139 -14.65 -7.10 14.49
CA THR A 139 -14.59 -6.51 15.83
C THR A 139 -13.18 -6.00 16.14
N LEU A 140 -12.15 -6.82 15.92
CA LEU A 140 -10.76 -6.41 16.12
C LEU A 140 -10.38 -5.20 15.26
N ILE A 141 -10.77 -5.17 13.98
CA ILE A 141 -10.48 -4.05 13.08
C ILE A 141 -11.22 -2.78 13.52
N ALA A 142 -12.46 -2.90 14.02
CA ALA A 142 -13.17 -1.78 14.62
C ALA A 142 -12.46 -1.26 15.88
N ASP A 143 -11.98 -2.14 16.75
CA ASP A 143 -11.26 -1.77 17.98
C ASP A 143 -9.93 -1.05 17.68
N ILE A 144 -9.12 -1.56 16.75
CA ILE A 144 -7.86 -0.87 16.42
C ILE A 144 -8.09 0.44 15.66
N SER A 145 -9.26 0.65 15.04
CA SER A 145 -9.56 1.88 14.29
C SER A 145 -9.63 3.13 15.16
N ILE A 146 -9.87 2.96 16.47
CA ILE A 146 -9.86 4.06 17.45
C ILE A 146 -8.50 4.25 18.12
N GLU A 147 -7.59 3.29 18.00
CA GLU A 147 -6.21 3.41 18.47
C GLU A 147 -5.39 4.28 17.52
N PRO A 148 -4.49 5.17 18.01
CA PRO A 148 -3.72 6.07 17.14
C PRO A 148 -2.92 5.35 16.06
N TRP A 149 -2.26 4.24 16.41
CA TRP A 149 -1.48 3.44 15.47
C TRP A 149 -2.38 2.74 14.44
N GLY A 150 -3.51 2.19 14.89
CA GLY A 150 -4.41 1.39 14.05
C GLY A 150 -5.19 2.27 13.09
N LYS A 151 -5.70 3.41 13.57
CA LYS A 151 -6.26 4.46 12.70
C LYS A 151 -5.30 4.87 11.58
N SER A 152 -4.05 5.13 11.93
CA SER A 152 -3.01 5.52 10.96
C SER A 152 -2.72 4.41 9.97
N TRP A 153 -2.48 3.18 10.44
CA TRP A 153 -2.13 2.06 9.58
C TRP A 153 -3.30 1.64 8.67
N LEU A 154 -4.52 1.56 9.20
CA LEU A 154 -5.72 1.30 8.38
C LEU A 154 -5.93 2.39 7.32
N GLY A 155 -5.62 3.65 7.62
CA GLY A 155 -5.63 4.74 6.64
C GLY A 155 -4.63 4.53 5.51
N VAL A 156 -3.43 4.02 5.83
CA VAL A 156 -2.42 3.63 4.82
C VAL A 156 -2.94 2.48 3.95
N ILE A 157 -3.49 1.42 4.55
CA ILE A 157 -4.05 0.28 3.82
C ILE A 157 -5.21 0.71 2.91
N LEU A 158 -6.10 1.56 3.41
CA LEU A 158 -7.22 2.10 2.63
C LEU A 158 -6.74 2.97 1.46
N THR A 159 -5.66 3.74 1.66
CA THR A 159 -5.05 4.51 0.57
C THR A 159 -4.56 3.58 -0.54
N PHE A 160 -3.89 2.48 -0.21
CA PHE A 160 -3.47 1.50 -1.21
C PHE A 160 -4.64 0.83 -1.94
N ILE A 161 -5.79 0.66 -1.28
CA ILE A 161 -7.00 0.19 -1.96
C ILE A 161 -7.49 1.22 -2.97
N PHE A 162 -7.58 2.50 -2.60
CA PHE A 162 -8.01 3.55 -3.51
C PHE A 162 -7.02 3.80 -4.64
N GLU A 163 -5.72 3.72 -4.37
CA GLU A 163 -4.72 3.77 -5.44
C GLU A 163 -4.89 2.58 -6.39
N ALA A 164 -5.12 1.36 -5.88
CA ALA A 164 -5.37 0.19 -6.72
C ALA A 164 -6.65 0.34 -7.55
N LEU A 165 -7.70 0.96 -7.01
CA LEU A 165 -8.97 1.25 -7.69
C LEU A 165 -8.81 2.30 -8.81
N LEU A 166 -7.97 3.33 -8.59
CA LEU A 166 -7.87 4.51 -9.45
C LEU A 166 -6.72 4.45 -10.45
N SER A 167 -5.71 3.62 -10.21
CA SER A 167 -4.53 3.53 -11.08
C SER A 167 -4.85 2.93 -12.44
N ASP A 168 -3.96 3.17 -13.42
CA ASP A 168 -4.02 2.48 -14.70
C ASP A 168 -3.84 0.96 -14.50
N PRO A 169 -4.64 0.12 -15.18
CA PRO A 169 -4.50 -1.34 -15.14
C PRO A 169 -3.08 -1.87 -15.37
N GLN A 170 -2.21 -1.09 -16.04
CA GLN A 170 -0.81 -1.43 -16.25
C GLN A 170 0.04 -1.47 -14.96
N TYR A 171 -0.46 -0.94 -13.83
CA TYR A 171 0.23 -0.91 -12.53
C TYR A 171 -0.24 -1.99 -11.54
N ALA A 172 -0.70 -3.14 -12.05
CA ALA A 172 -1.10 -4.34 -11.28
C ALA A 172 -2.36 -4.21 -10.39
N GLY A 173 -2.97 -3.03 -10.30
CA GLY A 173 -4.32 -2.82 -9.77
C GLY A 173 -5.34 -2.60 -10.88
N ASN A 174 -6.61 -2.37 -10.52
CA ASN A 174 -7.69 -1.97 -11.43
C ASN A 174 -7.81 -2.84 -12.70
N PRO A 175 -7.88 -4.19 -12.59
CA PRO A 175 -7.97 -5.04 -13.77
C PRO A 175 -9.20 -4.69 -14.60
N GLU A 176 -9.06 -4.76 -15.93
CA GLU A 176 -10.13 -4.40 -16.88
C GLU A 176 -10.74 -3.01 -16.65
N ALA A 177 -10.03 -2.12 -15.94
CA ALA A 177 -10.52 -0.79 -15.58
C ALA A 177 -11.82 -0.80 -14.74
N ILE A 178 -12.08 -1.86 -13.98
CA ILE A 178 -13.32 -2.03 -13.20
C ILE A 178 -13.62 -0.85 -12.25
N GLY A 179 -12.60 -0.27 -11.62
CA GLY A 179 -12.73 0.91 -10.78
C GLY A 179 -13.06 2.17 -11.57
N TRP A 180 -12.54 2.29 -12.79
CA TRP A 180 -12.87 3.41 -13.67
C TRP A 180 -14.29 3.30 -14.20
N ASP A 181 -14.73 2.11 -14.59
CA ASP A 181 -16.09 1.85 -15.03
C ASP A 181 -17.09 2.18 -13.93
N TRP A 182 -16.82 1.72 -12.70
CA TRP A 182 -17.64 2.02 -11.53
C TRP A 182 -17.75 3.53 -11.27
N LEU A 183 -16.62 4.25 -11.33
CA LEU A 183 -16.58 5.70 -11.08
C LEU A 183 -16.93 6.55 -12.30
N LYS A 184 -17.21 5.93 -13.45
CA LYS A 184 -17.32 6.62 -14.75
C LYS A 184 -16.13 7.54 -15.03
N HIS A 185 -14.94 7.10 -14.60
CA HIS A 185 -13.70 7.84 -14.76
C HIS A 185 -13.24 7.79 -16.22
N ASN A 186 -12.97 8.95 -16.79
CA ASN A 186 -12.36 9.06 -18.12
C ASN A 186 -10.85 9.24 -17.95
N PRO A 187 -10.02 8.22 -18.25
CA PRO A 187 -8.57 8.33 -18.12
C PRO A 187 -7.97 9.27 -19.17
N GLY A 188 -6.72 9.68 -18.95
CA GLY A 188 -5.96 10.48 -19.93
C GLY A 188 -5.61 9.67 -21.18
N TYR A 189 -5.65 10.33 -22.34
CA TYR A 189 -5.23 9.77 -23.63
C TYR A 189 -4.12 10.63 -24.28
N PRO A 190 -3.11 10.00 -24.93
CA PRO A 190 -2.89 8.56 -25.02
C PRO A 190 -2.44 7.96 -23.69
N ARG A 191 -2.75 6.68 -23.46
CA ARG A 191 -2.21 5.92 -22.33
C ARG A 191 -0.72 5.63 -22.55
N PRO A 192 0.10 5.51 -21.50
CA PRO A 192 1.51 5.20 -21.65
C PRO A 192 1.69 3.84 -22.32
N THR A 193 2.68 3.76 -23.22
CA THR A 193 3.12 2.49 -23.81
C THR A 193 4.09 1.78 -22.85
N LYS A 194 4.37 0.49 -23.08
CA LYS A 194 5.31 -0.30 -22.25
C LYS A 194 6.67 0.37 -21.93
N PRO A 195 7.34 1.11 -22.82
CA PRO A 195 8.59 1.82 -22.45
C PRO A 195 8.38 3.10 -21.63
N LEU A 196 7.15 3.64 -21.62
CA LEU A 196 6.77 4.89 -20.94
C LEU A 196 6.04 4.67 -19.62
N ILE A 197 5.70 3.42 -19.27
CA ILE A 197 5.22 3.13 -17.92
C ILE A 197 6.36 3.26 -16.91
N TYR A 198 5.98 3.46 -15.66
CA TYR A 198 6.91 3.42 -14.54
C TYR A 198 7.07 1.97 -14.07
N PRO A 199 8.29 1.52 -13.72
CA PRO A 199 9.53 2.29 -13.63
C PRO A 199 10.34 2.43 -14.92
N GLU A 200 9.96 1.75 -16.00
CA GLU A 200 10.70 1.60 -17.26
C GLU A 200 11.14 2.94 -17.86
N ILE A 201 10.28 3.96 -17.76
CA ILE A 201 10.55 5.31 -18.26
C ILE A 201 11.84 5.92 -17.67
N LEU A 202 12.20 5.60 -16.42
CA LEU A 202 13.43 6.11 -15.83
C LEU A 202 14.69 5.53 -16.49
N ALA A 203 14.63 4.26 -16.88
CA ALA A 203 15.73 3.62 -17.62
C ALA A 203 15.85 4.19 -19.04
N MET A 204 14.74 4.60 -19.65
CA MET A 204 14.75 5.27 -20.95
C MET A 204 15.36 6.67 -20.86
N VAL A 205 14.93 7.49 -19.91
CA VAL A 205 15.44 8.86 -19.73
C VAL A 205 16.94 8.86 -19.45
N SER A 206 17.42 7.98 -18.57
CA SER A 206 18.85 7.90 -18.23
C SER A 206 19.75 7.48 -19.39
N LYS A 207 19.25 6.72 -20.37
CA LYS A 207 20.00 6.35 -21.58
C LYS A 207 20.13 7.50 -22.57
N ASN A 208 19.16 8.42 -22.61
CA ASN A 208 19.14 9.53 -23.55
C ASN A 208 19.92 10.77 -23.06
N THR A 209 20.39 10.75 -21.80
CA THR A 209 21.16 11.84 -21.18
C THR A 209 22.67 11.60 -21.14
N ASN A 210 23.15 10.48 -21.70
CA ASN A 210 24.58 10.17 -21.89
C ASN A 210 24.94 10.21 -23.38
#